data_AF-A0A0H5RG68-F1
#
_entry.id   AF-A0A0H5RG68-F1
#
_cell.length_a   1.000
_cell.length_b   1.000
_cell.length_c   1.000
_cell.angle_alpha   90.00
_cell.angle_beta   90.00
_cell.angle_gamma   90.00
#
_symmetry.space_group_name_H-M   'P 1'
#
loop_
_entity.id
_entity.type
_entity.pdbx_description
1 polymer ?
#
loop_
_entity_poly.entity_id
_entity_poly.type
_entity_poly.pdbx_seq_one_letter_code
_entity_poly.pdbx_strand_id
1 'polypeptide(L)'
;VTHRPDCKRKYRIRDVAKESAIQLKFQIEDESGSRTTNVAEYFEERYKTKLQHPNLPLLVVGSKEKPTYLPMEVCRILGGERISKKLSPTQTAAMIKKTAAKPNIRLQNITNAVAERNYDADQSLADFGMKINSQMVQIDGRVLEAPVINYNPKSRTKNGEAQYGSLATQRRCYVFIQRNSSLGCPSFRATRT
;
A
#
# COMPACT_ATOMS: atom_id res chain seq x y z
N VAL A 1 18.75 -8.39 -10.54
CA VAL A 1 19.03 -9.33 -11.65
C VAL A 1 19.71 -10.57 -11.10
N THR A 2 19.47 -11.74 -11.67
CA THR A 2 19.94 -13.05 -11.14
C THR A 2 21.17 -13.60 -11.85
N HIS A 3 21.47 -13.15 -13.07
CA HIS A 3 22.59 -13.63 -13.89
C HIS A 3 23.99 -13.17 -13.40
N ARG A 4 24.08 -12.32 -12.38
CA ARG A 4 25.35 -11.88 -11.77
C ARG A 4 25.37 -12.27 -10.29
N PRO A 5 26.09 -13.34 -9.90
CA PRO A 5 26.13 -13.79 -8.51
C PRO A 5 26.84 -12.77 -7.60
N ASP A 6 27.89 -12.13 -8.11
CA ASP A 6 28.78 -11.29 -7.30
C ASP A 6 28.23 -9.87 -7.05
N CYS A 7 27.26 -9.42 -7.85
CA CYS A 7 26.72 -8.06 -7.74
C CYS A 7 25.20 -8.04 -7.98
N LYS A 8 24.44 -7.86 -6.89
CA LYS A 8 22.99 -7.72 -6.91
C LYS A 8 22.57 -6.31 -7.32
N ARG A 9 22.68 -5.99 -8.61
CA ARG A 9 22.18 -4.71 -9.15
C ARG A 9 20.65 -4.65 -9.15
N LYS A 10 20.14 -3.51 -8.70
CA LYS A 10 18.71 -3.14 -8.71
C LYS A 10 18.47 -2.18 -9.87
N TYR A 11 17.38 -2.39 -10.60
CA TYR A 11 17.01 -1.56 -11.74
C TYR A 11 15.54 -1.18 -11.65
N ARG A 12 15.23 0.05 -12.06
CA ARG A 12 13.86 0.46 -12.34
C ARG A 12 13.55 0.14 -13.80
N ILE A 13 12.47 -0.59 -14.04
CA ILE A 13 11.99 -0.88 -15.39
C ILE A 13 11.41 0.40 -15.98
N ARG A 14 11.87 0.75 -17.18
CA ARG A 14 11.39 1.92 -17.93
C ARG A 14 10.35 1.51 -18.96
N ASP A 15 10.62 0.46 -19.70
CA ASP A 15 9.76 0.00 -20.79
C ASP A 15 9.94 -1.50 -21.06
N VAL A 16 9.11 -2.05 -21.94
CA VAL A 16 9.20 -3.41 -22.47
C VAL A 16 9.51 -3.32 -23.97
N ALA A 17 10.58 -3.97 -24.40
CA ALA A 17 10.99 -3.99 -25.80
C ALA A 17 9.98 -4.77 -26.65
N LYS A 18 9.77 -4.33 -27.90
CA LYS A 18 8.92 -5.04 -28.88
C LYS A 18 9.62 -6.27 -29.46
N GLU A 19 10.94 -6.22 -29.57
CA GLU A 19 11.78 -7.26 -30.14
C GLU A 19 12.13 -8.33 -29.11
N SER A 20 12.35 -9.55 -29.59
CA SER A 20 12.78 -10.69 -28.76
C SER A 20 14.30 -10.71 -28.55
N ALA A 21 14.77 -11.62 -27.68
CA ALA A 21 16.20 -11.76 -27.37
C ALA A 21 17.05 -12.17 -28.58
N ILE A 22 16.45 -12.83 -29.58
CA ILE A 22 17.14 -13.28 -30.81
C ILE A 22 17.19 -12.16 -31.86
N GLN A 23 16.12 -11.34 -31.91
CA GLN A 23 15.99 -10.29 -32.92
C GLN A 23 16.79 -9.04 -32.56
N LEU A 24 16.78 -8.65 -31.28
CA LEU A 24 17.42 -7.43 -30.82
C LEU A 24 18.95 -7.60 -30.83
N LYS A 25 19.61 -6.87 -31.72
CA LYS A 25 21.07 -6.83 -31.85
C LYS A 25 21.61 -5.54 -31.24
N PHE A 26 22.75 -5.65 -30.59
CA PHE A 26 23.47 -4.50 -30.03
C PHE A 26 24.97 -4.66 -30.25
N GLN A 27 25.66 -3.52 -30.27
CA GLN A 27 27.11 -3.50 -30.40
C GLN A 27 27.75 -3.63 -29.03
N ILE A 28 28.75 -4.49 -28.95
CA ILE A 28 29.61 -4.69 -27.78
C ILE A 28 31.01 -4.28 -28.19
N GLU A 29 31.64 -3.45 -27.36
CA GLU A 29 33.07 -3.16 -27.43
C GLU A 29 33.80 -4.19 -26.57
N ASP A 30 34.52 -5.10 -27.22
CA ASP A 30 35.44 -6.04 -26.57
C ASP A 30 36.90 -5.64 -26.88
N GLU A 31 37.87 -6.23 -26.17
CA GLU A 31 39.31 -5.95 -26.35
C GLU A 31 39.82 -6.20 -27.79
N SER A 32 39.11 -7.02 -28.58
CA SER A 32 39.44 -7.36 -29.97
C SER A 32 38.67 -6.54 -31.02
N GLY A 33 37.88 -5.55 -30.62
CA GLY A 33 37.10 -4.67 -31.51
C GLY A 33 35.60 -4.65 -31.22
N SER A 34 34.86 -3.85 -31.99
CA SER A 34 33.40 -3.77 -31.89
C SER A 34 32.73 -4.94 -32.63
N ARG A 35 31.91 -5.71 -31.93
CA ARG A 35 31.12 -6.80 -32.50
C ARG A 35 29.63 -6.58 -32.29
N THR A 36 28.82 -7.05 -33.23
CA THR A 36 27.35 -7.03 -33.09
C THR A 36 26.88 -8.42 -32.69
N THR A 37 26.17 -8.52 -31.56
CA THR A 37 25.57 -9.78 -31.09
C THR A 37 24.12 -9.54 -30.66
N ASN A 38 23.34 -10.61 -30.57
CA ASN A 38 22.00 -10.54 -30.00
C ASN A 38 22.03 -10.77 -28.48
N VAL A 39 20.90 -10.51 -27.82
CA VAL A 39 20.81 -10.65 -26.35
C VAL A 39 20.90 -12.11 -25.91
N ALA A 40 20.36 -13.05 -26.70
CA ALA A 40 20.42 -14.47 -26.36
C ALA A 40 21.86 -15.02 -26.34
N GLU A 41 22.60 -14.79 -27.41
CA GLU A 41 24.02 -15.18 -27.57
C GLU A 41 24.88 -14.49 -26.53
N TYR A 42 24.69 -13.18 -26.29
CA TYR A 42 25.44 -12.47 -25.26
C TYR A 42 25.29 -13.11 -23.87
N PHE A 43 24.07 -13.52 -23.50
CA PHE A 43 23.84 -14.14 -22.19
C PHE A 43 24.41 -15.56 -22.11
N GLU A 44 24.40 -16.30 -23.21
CA GLU A 44 25.01 -17.62 -23.31
C GLU A 44 26.55 -17.53 -23.26
N GLU A 45 27.16 -16.61 -23.99
CA GLU A 45 28.61 -16.43 -24.01
C GLU A 45 29.15 -15.82 -22.71
N ARG A 46 28.56 -14.71 -22.26
CA ARG A 46 29.11 -13.91 -21.15
C ARG A 46 28.78 -14.48 -19.78
N TYR A 47 27.56 -14.99 -19.61
CA TYR A 47 27.06 -15.48 -18.32
C TYR A 47 26.83 -16.99 -18.32
N LYS A 48 27.17 -17.72 -19.40
CA LYS A 48 26.95 -19.17 -19.52
C LYS A 48 25.50 -19.57 -19.21
N THR A 49 24.56 -18.67 -19.54
CA THR A 49 23.15 -18.82 -19.21
C THR A 49 22.35 -18.89 -20.50
N LYS A 50 21.89 -20.09 -20.85
CA LYS A 50 21.01 -20.29 -22.00
C LYS A 50 19.57 -19.90 -21.64
N LEU A 51 19.00 -18.97 -22.39
CA LEU A 51 17.62 -18.53 -22.21
C LEU A 51 16.65 -19.63 -22.68
N GLN A 52 15.66 -19.95 -21.87
CA GLN A 52 14.66 -20.98 -22.20
C GLN A 52 13.55 -20.43 -23.10
N HIS A 53 13.25 -19.14 -22.98
CA HIS A 53 12.20 -18.46 -23.71
C HIS A 53 12.75 -17.22 -24.42
N PRO A 54 13.63 -17.42 -25.43
CA PRO A 54 14.28 -16.32 -26.12
C PRO A 54 13.31 -15.47 -26.97
N ASN A 55 12.10 -15.97 -27.23
CA ASN A 55 11.03 -15.26 -27.95
C ASN A 55 10.27 -14.25 -27.09
N LEU A 56 10.46 -14.24 -25.78
CA LEU A 56 9.80 -13.28 -24.89
C LEU A 56 10.37 -11.87 -25.06
N PRO A 57 9.55 -10.83 -24.81
CA PRO A 57 10.04 -9.46 -24.86
C PRO A 57 11.05 -9.17 -23.75
N LEU A 58 11.94 -8.22 -24.03
CA LEU A 58 13.00 -7.81 -23.11
C LEU A 58 12.54 -6.64 -22.24
N LEU A 59 13.05 -6.57 -21.01
CA LEU A 59 12.86 -5.41 -20.13
C LEU A 59 13.91 -4.36 -20.44
N VAL A 60 13.47 -3.11 -20.62
CA VAL A 60 14.36 -1.98 -20.86
C VAL A 60 14.58 -1.21 -19.56
N VAL A 61 15.84 -1.10 -19.17
CA VAL A 61 16.29 -0.37 -17.97
C VAL A 61 17.36 0.66 -18.36
N GLY A 62 17.70 1.56 -17.45
CA GLY A 62 18.68 2.62 -17.70
C GLY A 62 18.08 3.88 -18.32
N SER A 63 18.94 4.75 -18.88
CA SER A 63 18.54 6.03 -19.47
C SER A 63 18.06 5.85 -20.92
N LYS A 64 17.47 6.90 -21.50
CA LYS A 64 17.09 6.92 -22.93
C LYS A 64 18.28 6.81 -23.86
N GLU A 65 19.39 7.43 -23.50
CA GLU A 65 20.63 7.48 -24.28
C GLU A 65 21.42 6.17 -24.20
N LYS A 66 21.37 5.49 -23.06
CA LYS A 66 22.06 4.22 -22.82
C LYS A 66 21.08 3.18 -22.28
N PRO A 67 20.15 2.67 -23.12
CA PRO A 67 19.23 1.63 -22.70
C PRO A 67 19.98 0.32 -22.48
N THR A 68 19.61 -0.41 -21.44
CA THR A 68 20.07 -1.78 -21.19
C THR A 68 18.88 -2.73 -21.32
N TYR A 69 19.08 -3.82 -22.05
CA TYR A 69 18.04 -4.82 -22.29
C TYR A 69 18.30 -6.04 -21.42
N LEU A 70 17.27 -6.48 -20.69
CA LEU A 70 17.35 -7.60 -19.78
C LEU A 70 16.25 -8.62 -20.11
N PRO A 71 16.59 -9.90 -20.34
CA PRO A 71 15.59 -10.96 -20.41
C PRO A 71 14.75 -11.02 -19.13
N MET A 72 13.45 -11.31 -19.26
CA MET A 72 12.57 -11.44 -18.09
C MET A 72 13.00 -12.58 -17.17
N GLU A 73 13.59 -13.66 -17.72
CA GLU A 73 14.09 -14.83 -16.98
C GLU A 73 15.18 -14.48 -15.97
N VAL A 74 15.96 -13.41 -16.22
CA VAL A 74 17.06 -13.00 -15.36
C VAL A 74 16.67 -11.89 -14.38
N CYS A 75 15.38 -11.56 -14.30
CA CYS A 75 14.83 -10.50 -13.48
C CYS A 75 13.93 -11.07 -12.37
N ARG A 76 14.06 -10.53 -11.16
CA ARG A 76 13.19 -10.85 -10.02
C ARG A 76 12.65 -9.55 -9.44
N ILE A 77 11.34 -9.53 -9.19
CA ILE A 77 10.67 -8.42 -8.52
C ILE A 77 11.12 -8.37 -7.06
N LEU A 78 11.50 -7.19 -6.59
CA LEU A 78 11.92 -6.98 -5.20
C LEU A 78 10.69 -6.92 -4.28
N GLY A 79 10.84 -7.45 -3.06
CA GLY A 79 9.82 -7.28 -2.02
C GLY A 79 9.82 -5.86 -1.44
N GLY A 80 8.70 -5.45 -0.86
CA GLY A 80 8.56 -4.16 -0.18
C GLY A 80 8.20 -2.97 -1.09
N GLU A 81 7.99 -3.19 -2.39
CA GLU A 81 7.53 -2.13 -3.28
C GLU A 81 6.03 -1.86 -3.10
N ARG A 82 5.68 -0.59 -2.80
CA ARG A 82 4.29 -0.16 -2.68
C ARG A 82 3.64 -0.02 -4.05
N ILE A 83 2.51 -0.70 -4.25
CA ILE A 83 1.64 -0.48 -5.41
C ILE A 83 0.87 0.84 -5.21
N SER A 84 1.10 1.81 -6.09
CA SER A 84 0.39 3.11 -6.08
C SER A 84 -0.76 3.18 -7.08
N LYS A 85 -0.92 2.15 -7.93
CA LYS A 85 -2.01 2.06 -8.91
C LYS A 85 -3.29 1.58 -8.23
N LYS A 86 -4.44 1.97 -8.79
CA LYS A 86 -5.75 1.50 -8.34
C LYS A 86 -5.85 -0.02 -8.55
N LEU A 87 -6.30 -0.72 -7.53
CA LEU A 87 -6.54 -2.17 -7.58
C LEU A 87 -7.76 -2.49 -8.43
N SER A 88 -7.78 -3.68 -9.04
CA SER A 88 -8.97 -4.19 -9.72
C SER A 88 -10.11 -4.41 -8.71
N PRO A 89 -11.39 -4.43 -9.14
CA PRO A 89 -12.51 -4.66 -8.21
C PRO A 89 -12.36 -6.00 -7.46
N THR A 90 -11.89 -7.06 -8.14
CA THR A 90 -11.62 -8.37 -7.52
C THR A 90 -10.51 -8.29 -6.48
N GLN A 91 -9.41 -7.60 -6.79
CA GLN A 91 -8.30 -7.38 -5.84
C GLN A 91 -8.73 -6.54 -4.64
N THR A 92 -9.56 -5.52 -4.88
CA THR A 92 -10.11 -4.64 -3.83
C THR A 92 -11.03 -5.43 -2.90
N ALA A 93 -11.94 -6.25 -3.44
CA ALA A 93 -12.80 -7.11 -2.65
C ALA A 93 -11.99 -8.11 -1.79
N ALA A 94 -10.96 -8.72 -2.37
CA ALA A 94 -10.05 -9.61 -1.64
C ALA A 94 -9.29 -8.87 -0.52
N MET A 95 -8.82 -7.64 -0.79
CA MET A 95 -8.18 -6.80 0.21
C MET A 95 -9.14 -6.47 1.36
N ILE A 96 -10.35 -5.98 1.05
CA ILE A 96 -11.38 -5.67 2.06
C ILE A 96 -11.65 -6.89 2.94
N LYS A 97 -11.86 -8.07 2.34
CA LYS A 97 -12.12 -9.31 3.07
C LYS A 97 -10.96 -9.68 4.00
N LYS A 98 -9.71 -9.43 3.60
CA LYS A 98 -8.53 -9.68 4.43
C LYS A 98 -8.33 -8.63 5.53
N THR A 99 -8.67 -7.37 5.28
CA THR A 99 -8.40 -6.26 6.21
C THR A 99 -9.55 -5.95 7.17
N ALA A 100 -10.78 -6.30 6.81
CA ALA A 100 -11.94 -6.09 7.65
C ALA A 100 -11.90 -7.07 8.84
N ALA A 101 -11.72 -6.53 10.04
CA ALA A 101 -11.67 -7.28 11.28
C ALA A 101 -12.66 -6.71 12.29
N LYS A 102 -13.33 -7.58 13.06
CA LYS A 102 -14.18 -7.18 14.18
C LYS A 102 -13.32 -6.50 15.27
N PRO A 103 -13.89 -5.59 16.08
CA PRO A 103 -13.14 -4.86 17.11
C PRO A 103 -12.27 -5.74 18.00
N ASN A 104 -12.82 -6.86 18.50
CA ASN A 104 -12.09 -7.78 19.38
C ASN A 104 -10.86 -8.42 18.69
N ILE A 105 -11.00 -8.80 17.41
CA ILE A 105 -9.89 -9.35 16.62
C ILE A 105 -8.85 -8.26 16.33
N ARG A 106 -9.31 -7.05 15.99
CA ARG A 106 -8.41 -5.92 15.75
C ARG A 106 -7.63 -5.53 17.00
N LEU A 107 -8.26 -5.56 18.17
CA LEU A 107 -7.61 -5.36 19.46
C LEU A 107 -6.48 -6.36 19.65
N GLN A 108 -6.77 -7.66 19.52
CA GLN A 108 -5.77 -8.72 19.63
C GLN A 108 -4.62 -8.55 18.63
N ASN A 109 -4.91 -8.25 17.37
CA ASN A 109 -3.88 -8.02 16.35
C ASN A 109 -2.95 -6.86 16.72
N ILE A 110 -3.47 -5.77 17.27
CA ILE A 110 -2.65 -4.63 17.71
C ILE A 110 -1.81 -5.03 18.91
N THR A 111 -2.39 -5.67 19.92
CA THR A 111 -1.65 -6.12 21.11
C THR A 111 -0.51 -7.07 20.73
N ASN A 112 -0.77 -8.02 19.83
CA ASN A 112 0.25 -8.95 19.33
C ASN A 112 1.35 -8.22 18.54
N ALA A 113 0.99 -7.30 17.66
CA ALA A 113 1.96 -6.52 16.88
C ALA A 113 2.87 -5.65 17.76
N VAL A 114 2.33 -5.09 18.85
CA VAL A 114 3.11 -4.33 19.83
C VAL A 114 4.06 -5.25 20.61
N ALA A 115 3.60 -6.43 21.03
CA ALA A 115 4.42 -7.42 21.71
C ALA A 115 5.55 -7.95 20.82
N GLU A 116 5.26 -8.26 19.54
CA GLU A 116 6.25 -8.71 18.56
C GLU A 116 7.33 -7.66 18.27
N ARG A 117 6.98 -6.37 18.32
CA ARG A 117 7.92 -5.28 18.02
C ARG A 117 8.93 -5.04 19.16
N ASN A 118 8.61 -5.47 20.38
CA ASN A 118 9.43 -5.39 21.59
C ASN A 118 10.16 -4.04 21.74
N TYR A 119 9.39 -2.96 21.91
CA TYR A 119 9.92 -1.59 21.94
C TYR A 119 10.93 -1.34 23.07
N ASP A 120 10.87 -2.10 24.16
CA ASP A 120 11.82 -1.98 25.28
C ASP A 120 13.26 -2.37 24.90
N ALA A 121 13.43 -3.17 23.83
CA ALA A 121 14.73 -3.57 23.32
C ALA A 121 15.28 -2.64 22.21
N ASP A 122 14.54 -1.59 21.82
CA ASP A 122 14.97 -0.67 20.76
C ASP A 122 16.00 0.34 21.31
N GLN A 123 17.27 0.17 20.92
CA GLN A 123 18.38 1.03 21.35
C GLN A 123 18.11 2.51 21.05
N SER A 124 17.47 2.81 19.92
CA SER A 124 17.17 4.19 19.54
C SER A 124 16.26 4.84 20.58
N LEU A 125 15.24 4.13 21.07
CA LEU A 125 14.32 4.65 22.09
C LEU A 125 15.03 4.84 23.44
N ALA A 126 15.94 3.93 23.79
CA ALA A 126 16.75 4.05 24.98
C ALA A 126 17.67 5.28 24.95
N ASP A 127 18.31 5.56 23.81
CA ASP A 127 19.18 6.73 23.62
C ASP A 127 18.41 8.05 23.79
N PHE A 128 17.13 8.09 23.37
CA PHE A 128 16.24 9.23 23.59
C PHE A 128 15.54 9.22 24.96
N GLY A 129 15.79 8.23 25.82
CA GLY A 129 15.15 8.10 27.14
C GLY A 129 13.64 7.86 27.09
N MET A 130 13.13 7.34 25.96
CA MET A 130 11.69 7.10 25.75
C MET A 130 11.31 5.68 26.15
N LYS A 131 10.17 5.52 26.81
CA LYS A 131 9.56 4.22 27.12
C LYS A 131 8.14 4.14 26.56
N ILE A 132 7.78 3.01 25.98
CA ILE A 132 6.46 2.78 25.37
C ILE A 132 5.72 1.76 26.22
N ASN A 133 4.53 2.12 26.71
CA ASN A 133 3.67 1.15 27.40
C ASN A 133 3.00 0.22 26.38
N SER A 134 3.17 -1.09 26.59
CA SER A 134 2.60 -2.13 25.71
C SER A 134 1.10 -2.36 25.93
N GLN A 135 0.51 -1.83 27.01
CA GLN A 135 -0.91 -1.93 27.30
C GLN A 135 -1.70 -0.76 26.73
N MET A 136 -2.91 -1.02 26.21
CA MET A 136 -3.79 0.04 25.72
C MET A 136 -4.33 0.88 26.88
N VAL A 137 -4.40 2.19 26.66
CA VAL A 137 -4.96 3.15 27.64
C VAL A 137 -6.46 2.91 27.79
N GLN A 138 -6.92 2.85 29.04
CA GLN A 138 -8.33 2.78 29.39
C GLN A 138 -8.90 4.18 29.58
N ILE A 139 -10.08 4.44 29.01
CA ILE A 139 -10.79 5.72 29.10
C ILE A 139 -12.27 5.47 29.35
N ASP A 140 -12.89 6.33 30.17
CA ASP A 140 -14.32 6.27 30.43
C ASP A 140 -15.11 6.89 29.26
N GLY A 141 -15.99 6.08 28.67
CA GLY A 141 -16.91 6.51 27.62
C GLY A 141 -18.34 6.70 28.14
N ARG A 142 -19.16 7.45 27.40
CA ARG A 142 -20.61 7.55 27.65
C ARG A 142 -21.40 7.26 26.37
N VAL A 143 -22.51 6.54 26.50
CA VAL A 143 -23.45 6.26 25.41
C VAL A 143 -24.54 7.31 25.45
N LEU A 144 -24.67 8.08 24.37
CA LEU A 144 -25.74 9.07 24.23
C LEU A 144 -26.99 8.40 23.67
N GLU A 145 -28.16 8.80 24.16
CA GLU A 145 -29.43 8.34 23.61
C GLU A 145 -29.62 8.83 22.17
N ALA A 146 -30.15 7.95 21.32
CA ALA A 146 -30.42 8.29 19.93
C ALA A 146 -31.53 9.35 19.85
N PRO A 147 -31.39 10.40 19.00
CA PRO A 147 -32.42 11.41 18.85
C PRO A 147 -33.67 10.81 18.18
N VAL A 148 -34.84 11.36 18.53
CA VAL A 148 -36.10 11.00 17.86
C VAL A 148 -36.12 11.57 16.46
N ILE A 149 -36.33 10.72 15.46
CA ILE A 149 -36.45 11.14 14.05
C ILE A 149 -37.93 11.41 13.74
N ASN A 150 -38.26 12.69 13.53
CA ASN A 150 -39.59 13.10 13.10
C ASN A 150 -39.67 13.11 11.57
N TYR A 151 -40.47 12.21 11.00
CA TYR A 151 -40.77 12.17 9.57
C TYR A 151 -42.00 13.00 9.23
N ASN A 152 -42.16 13.34 7.95
CA ASN A 152 -43.40 13.94 7.44
C ASN A 152 -44.57 12.95 7.67
N PRO A 153 -45.72 13.36 8.23
CA PRO A 153 -46.87 12.49 8.46
C PRO A 153 -47.32 11.71 7.21
N LYS A 154 -47.08 12.26 6.01
CA LYS A 154 -47.44 11.65 4.72
C LYS A 154 -46.49 10.52 4.26
N SER A 155 -45.30 10.37 4.86
CA SER A 155 -44.30 9.36 4.47
C SER A 155 -44.29 8.13 5.37
N ARG A 156 -45.28 7.97 6.26
CA ARG A 156 -45.36 6.86 7.21
C ARG A 156 -46.06 5.65 6.56
N THR A 157 -45.30 4.67 6.05
CA THR A 157 -45.88 3.35 5.73
C THR A 157 -46.29 2.63 7.01
N LYS A 158 -47.40 1.87 6.96
CA LYS A 158 -48.17 1.38 8.11
C LYS A 158 -47.50 0.31 9.00
N ASN A 159 -46.29 -0.12 8.68
CA ASN A 159 -45.53 -1.06 9.51
C ASN A 159 -44.26 -0.33 9.95
N GLY A 160 -44.00 -0.26 11.25
CA GLY A 160 -42.92 0.53 11.87
C GLY A 160 -41.49 0.09 11.58
N GLU A 161 -41.22 -0.42 10.38
CA GLU A 161 -39.90 -0.68 9.86
C GLU A 161 -39.57 0.34 8.77
N ALA A 162 -38.52 1.13 9.00
CA ALA A 162 -38.09 2.16 8.08
C ALA A 162 -37.62 1.53 6.76
N GLN A 163 -38.29 1.85 5.66
CA GLN A 163 -37.74 1.61 4.33
C GLN A 163 -36.71 2.68 4.02
N TYR A 164 -35.45 2.27 3.78
CA TYR A 164 -34.39 3.15 3.30
C TYR A 164 -34.74 3.63 1.88
N GLY A 165 -35.38 4.80 1.78
CA GLY A 165 -35.79 5.40 0.52
C GLY A 165 -35.75 6.93 0.57
N SER A 166 -34.81 7.51 -0.20
CA SER A 166 -34.62 8.94 -0.49
C SER A 166 -34.34 9.87 0.71
N LEU A 167 -33.05 10.12 0.96
CA LEU A 167 -32.60 11.30 1.71
C LEU A 167 -32.92 12.56 0.88
N ALA A 168 -33.99 13.27 1.23
CA ALA A 168 -34.13 14.66 0.84
C ALA A 168 -33.02 15.45 1.55
N THR A 169 -32.00 15.80 0.78
CA THR A 169 -30.85 16.60 1.23
C THR A 169 -31.35 17.95 1.71
N GLN A 170 -31.43 18.17 3.02
CA GLN A 170 -31.43 19.54 3.54
C GLN A 170 -30.74 19.62 4.91
N ARG A 171 -29.65 20.39 4.88
CA ARG A 171 -28.88 20.99 5.97
C ARG A 171 -27.90 20.05 6.69
N ARG A 172 -26.63 20.24 6.35
CA ARG A 172 -25.46 19.77 7.10
C ARG A 172 -25.57 20.26 8.54
N CYS A 173 -25.85 19.37 9.48
CA CYS A 173 -25.58 19.63 10.89
C CYS A 173 -24.08 19.41 11.13
N TYR A 174 -23.32 20.50 11.27
CA TYR A 174 -21.95 20.43 11.75
C TYR A 174 -21.96 20.36 13.27
N VAL A 175 -21.35 19.33 13.85
CA VAL A 175 -21.02 19.32 15.27
C VAL A 175 -19.63 19.94 15.41
N PHE A 176 -19.58 21.21 15.83
CA PHE A 176 -18.31 21.86 16.18
C PHE A 176 -17.88 21.38 17.57
N ILE A 177 -16.73 20.71 17.63
CA ILE A 177 -16.03 20.43 18.89
C ILE A 177 -15.05 21.58 19.11
N GLN A 178 -15.41 22.56 19.93
CA GLN A 178 -14.44 23.53 20.44
C GLN A 178 -13.66 22.88 21.60
N ARG A 179 -12.34 22.73 21.43
CA ARG A 179 -11.42 22.52 22.55
C ARG A 179 -11.25 23.85 23.25
N ASN A 180 -11.73 23.99 24.48
CA ASN A 180 -11.32 25.09 25.34
C ASN A 180 -10.19 24.62 26.27
N SER A 181 -9.00 25.09 25.96
CA SER A 181 -7.82 25.03 26.80
C SER A 181 -7.87 26.17 27.81
N SER A 182 -8.30 25.90 29.04
CA SER A 182 -7.81 26.48 30.29
C SER A 182 -8.80 26.23 31.43
N LEU A 183 -8.25 25.64 32.49
CA LEU A 183 -8.67 25.66 33.89
C LEU A 183 -10.00 26.39 34.22
N GLY A 184 -10.98 25.63 34.70
CA GLY A 184 -12.17 26.18 35.39
C GLY A 184 -13.45 25.46 35.02
N CYS A 185 -14.08 24.80 36.00
CA CYS A 185 -15.36 24.10 35.87
C CYS A 185 -16.43 24.93 35.11
N PRO A 186 -17.08 24.40 34.06
CA PRO A 186 -18.18 25.11 33.42
C PRO A 186 -19.53 24.59 33.92
N SER A 187 -20.29 25.48 34.55
CA SER A 187 -21.74 25.37 34.70
C SER A 187 -22.40 25.46 33.32
N PHE A 188 -23.22 24.48 32.96
CA PHE A 188 -23.99 24.48 31.71
C PHE A 188 -25.18 25.43 31.82
N ARG A 189 -25.21 26.47 30.98
CA ARG A 189 -26.43 27.25 30.70
C ARG A 189 -26.68 27.21 29.20
N ALA A 190 -27.73 26.53 28.78
CA ALA A 190 -28.19 26.52 27.40
C ALA A 190 -29.11 27.72 27.15
N THR A 191 -28.70 28.64 26.29
CA THR A 191 -29.60 29.66 25.70
C THR A 191 -30.08 29.19 24.33
N ARG A 192 -31.39 29.29 24.13
CA ARG A 192 -32.10 28.92 22.91
C ARG A 192 -32.22 30.16 22.02
N THR A 193 -31.83 30.05 20.75
CA THR A 193 -32.26 30.94 19.66
C THR A 193 -33.03 30.09 18.66
#